data_AF-A0A945HXS4-F1
#
_entry.id   AF-A0A945HXS4-F1
#
_cell.length_a   1.000
_cell.length_b   1.000
_cell.length_c   1.000
_cell.angle_alpha   90.00
_cell.angle_beta   90.00
_cell.angle_gamma   90.00
#
_symmetry.space_group_name_H-M   'P 1'
#
loop_
_entity.id
_entity.type
_entity.pdbx_description
1 polymer ?
#
loop_
_entity_poly.entity_id
_entity_poly.type
_entity_poly.pdbx_seq_one_letter_code
_entity_poly.pdbx_strand_id
1 'polypeptide(L)'
;MRNITLSILFMIIGIINGISQDTFSIVAMDPITGEVGSAGASCVDLDANNLPTDDFLGELFPGLGAINSQAYYIPANQANARARMNEGYTPSEIIEWLINNDVQNQPQFRQYGIVGKVGKNIETAAYTGVATDDYKNDITGPNYSIQGNILLGEEVLNGMEDGFLNTEGDLACKLMGALQGANIVGADFRCTNNGTSSLFAFVKVAQPSDTFGDPSFLLSVRTGSNDQIEPITELQILFDESSDCESLGLSEFDNDFPFSVYPNPSNDFVSLKALNDSETYNLTIISITGAVVYTSDFISNTVIDLSGISKGIYFINISNKIASYTSKWIKN
;
A
#
# COMPACT_ATOMS: atom_id res chain seq x y z
N MET A 1 -35.07 -31.05 64.06
CA MET A 1 -35.29 -30.84 62.60
C MET A 1 -34.80 -29.43 62.28
N ARG A 2 -33.59 -29.31 61.72
CA ARG A 2 -32.95 -28.01 61.42
C ARG A 2 -32.79 -27.97 59.90
N ASN A 3 -33.62 -27.18 59.23
CA ASN A 3 -33.61 -27.05 57.78
C ASN A 3 -32.38 -26.23 57.36
N ILE A 4 -31.46 -26.87 56.62
CA ILE A 4 -30.32 -26.22 55.98
C ILE A 4 -30.79 -25.84 54.57
N THR A 5 -31.01 -24.56 54.32
CA THR A 5 -31.24 -24.01 52.98
C THR A 5 -29.90 -23.93 52.25
N LEU A 6 -29.74 -24.77 51.23
CA LEU A 6 -28.60 -24.78 50.33
C LEU A 6 -28.81 -23.68 49.27
N SER A 7 -28.18 -22.52 49.44
CA SER A 7 -28.15 -21.47 48.42
C SER A 7 -27.14 -21.86 47.32
N ILE A 8 -27.66 -22.27 46.17
CA ILE A 8 -26.88 -22.51 44.96
C ILE A 8 -26.51 -21.13 44.38
N LEU A 9 -25.24 -20.77 44.48
CA LEU A 9 -24.67 -19.59 43.85
C LEU A 9 -24.50 -19.89 42.35
N PHE A 10 -25.43 -19.40 41.52
CA PHE A 10 -25.28 -19.41 40.07
C PHE A 10 -24.14 -18.44 39.69
N MET A 11 -22.98 -18.99 39.37
CA MET A 11 -21.89 -18.23 38.76
C MET A 11 -22.30 -17.95 37.31
N ILE A 12 -22.79 -16.74 37.06
CA ILE A 12 -23.03 -16.24 35.70
C ILE A 12 -21.66 -16.12 35.04
N ILE A 13 -21.29 -17.11 34.22
CA ILE A 13 -20.19 -16.98 33.27
C ILE A 13 -20.65 -15.94 32.26
N GLY A 14 -20.11 -14.72 32.40
CA GLY A 14 -20.25 -13.70 31.38
C GLY A 14 -19.61 -14.22 30.09
N ILE A 15 -20.43 -14.45 29.08
CA ILE A 15 -19.96 -14.67 27.72
C ILE A 15 -19.40 -13.32 27.27
N ILE A 16 -18.08 -13.19 27.30
CA ILE A 16 -17.39 -12.11 26.60
C ILE A 16 -17.58 -12.46 25.13
N ASN A 17 -18.42 -11.71 24.42
CA ASN A 17 -18.54 -11.84 22.98
C ASN A 17 -17.15 -11.53 22.39
N GLY A 18 -16.42 -12.56 22.00
CA GLY A 18 -15.21 -12.41 21.20
C GLY A 18 -15.62 -11.80 19.89
N ILE A 19 -15.24 -10.54 19.67
CA ILE A 19 -15.50 -9.86 18.41
C ILE A 19 -14.48 -10.41 17.43
N SER A 20 -14.95 -11.24 16.50
CA SER A 20 -14.19 -11.72 15.37
C SER A 20 -13.96 -10.54 14.42
N GLN A 21 -12.69 -10.24 14.13
CA GLN A 21 -12.20 -9.01 13.51
C GLN A 21 -11.34 -9.38 12.31
N ASP A 22 -11.94 -9.80 11.20
CA ASP A 22 -11.23 -9.96 9.93
C ASP A 22 -10.57 -8.62 9.62
N THR A 23 -9.34 -8.64 9.16
CA THR A 23 -8.54 -7.44 8.97
C THR A 23 -7.39 -7.84 8.06
N PHE A 24 -7.06 -6.99 7.10
CA PHE A 24 -5.80 -7.07 6.37
C PHE A 24 -5.07 -5.74 6.50
N SER A 25 -3.78 -5.78 6.75
CA SER A 25 -2.98 -4.59 7.02
C SER A 25 -1.51 -4.79 6.69
N ILE A 26 -0.81 -3.67 6.57
CA ILE A 26 0.62 -3.60 6.30
C ILE A 26 1.25 -2.54 7.20
N VAL A 27 2.47 -2.83 7.69
CA VAL A 27 3.42 -1.83 8.19
C VAL A 27 4.64 -1.81 7.29
N ALA A 28 5.21 -0.63 7.06
CA ALA A 28 6.41 -0.48 6.26
C ALA A 28 7.28 0.69 6.73
N MET A 29 8.58 0.61 6.43
CA MET A 29 9.55 1.68 6.67
C MET A 29 10.36 1.91 5.39
N ASP A 30 10.50 3.16 4.97
CA ASP A 30 11.37 3.50 3.85
C ASP A 30 12.84 3.52 4.31
N PRO A 31 13.73 2.67 3.75
CA PRO A 31 15.15 2.66 4.10
C PRO A 31 15.92 3.94 3.73
N ILE A 32 15.40 4.76 2.81
CA ILE A 32 16.05 5.98 2.31
C ILE A 32 15.64 7.18 3.15
N THR A 33 14.34 7.43 3.28
CA THR A 33 13.80 8.62 3.96
C THR A 33 13.68 8.40 5.47
N GLY A 34 13.51 7.15 5.91
CA GLY A 34 13.19 6.81 7.30
C GLY A 34 11.71 7.05 7.65
N GLU A 35 10.86 7.34 6.67
CA GLU A 35 9.41 7.36 6.85
C GLU A 35 8.93 6.00 7.34
N VAL A 36 7.93 6.03 8.19
CA VAL A 36 7.25 4.84 8.70
C VAL A 36 5.77 4.97 8.40
N GLY A 37 5.13 3.87 8.04
CA GLY A 37 3.73 3.92 7.64
C GLY A 37 2.99 2.63 7.91
N SER A 38 1.67 2.78 7.91
CA SER A 38 0.71 1.71 8.16
C SER A 38 -0.51 1.95 7.28
N ALA A 39 -1.04 0.87 6.73
CA ALA A 39 -2.31 0.88 6.03
C ALA A 39 -3.09 -0.39 6.38
N GLY A 40 -4.41 -0.32 6.29
CA GLY A 40 -5.25 -1.48 6.53
C GLY A 40 -6.72 -1.22 6.27
N ALA A 41 -7.48 -2.30 6.20
CA ALA A 41 -8.91 -2.26 5.99
C ALA A 41 -9.59 -3.45 6.67
N SER A 42 -10.88 -3.27 7.01
CA SER A 42 -11.67 -4.30 7.67
C SER A 42 -13.18 -4.03 7.54
N CYS A 43 -13.96 -5.10 7.60
CA CYS A 43 -15.43 -5.14 7.64
C CYS A 43 -15.97 -4.98 9.07
N VAL A 44 -15.14 -4.58 10.02
CA VAL A 44 -15.61 -4.25 11.37
C VAL A 44 -16.36 -2.93 11.28
N ASP A 45 -17.64 -2.98 11.64
CA ASP A 45 -18.50 -1.81 11.70
C ASP A 45 -18.07 -0.92 12.87
N LEU A 46 -17.20 0.07 12.60
CA LEU A 46 -16.60 0.93 13.63
C LEU A 46 -17.63 1.79 14.35
N ASP A 47 -18.73 2.15 13.67
CA ASP A 47 -19.83 2.93 14.26
C ASP A 47 -20.62 2.07 15.25
N ALA A 48 -20.96 0.83 14.89
CA ALA A 48 -21.62 -0.10 15.78
C ALA A 48 -20.77 -0.44 17.02
N ASN A 49 -19.44 -0.36 16.90
CA ASN A 49 -18.49 -0.68 17.96
C ASN A 49 -17.96 0.54 18.75
N ASN A 50 -18.41 1.76 18.43
CA ASN A 50 -17.98 3.02 19.07
C ASN A 50 -16.45 3.23 19.08
N LEU A 51 -15.75 2.83 18.02
CA LEU A 51 -14.32 3.07 17.89
C LEU A 51 -14.05 4.50 17.33
N PRO A 52 -13.21 5.30 18.00
CA PRO A 52 -13.09 6.73 17.70
C PRO A 52 -12.25 7.03 16.45
N THR A 53 -11.39 6.12 16.01
CA THR A 53 -10.54 6.31 14.83
C THR A 53 -10.51 5.07 13.94
N ASP A 54 -10.29 5.28 12.64
CA ASP A 54 -10.27 4.23 11.62
C ASP A 54 -8.92 3.51 11.55
N ASP A 55 -7.88 4.13 12.11
CA ASP A 55 -6.47 3.72 12.00
C ASP A 55 -5.94 3.05 13.28
N PHE A 56 -6.83 2.68 14.21
CA PHE A 56 -6.53 2.22 15.57
C PHE A 56 -5.58 1.01 15.62
N LEU A 57 -5.51 0.23 14.55
CA LEU A 57 -4.68 -0.97 14.44
C LEU A 57 -3.18 -0.63 14.39
N GLY A 58 -2.83 0.52 13.81
CA GLY A 58 -1.46 0.92 13.53
C GLY A 58 -0.90 1.96 14.50
N GLU A 59 0.37 1.84 14.86
CA GLU A 59 1.13 2.88 15.55
C GLU A 59 2.43 3.17 14.84
N LEU A 60 2.69 4.46 14.60
CA LEU A 60 3.87 4.93 13.91
C LEU A 60 4.82 5.57 14.91
N PHE A 61 6.08 5.17 14.87
CA PHE A 61 7.17 5.70 15.68
C PHE A 61 8.11 6.45 14.73
N PRO A 62 7.95 7.77 14.57
CA PRO A 62 8.74 8.61 13.67
C PRO A 62 10.23 8.23 13.63
N GLY A 63 10.72 7.77 12.48
CA GLY A 63 12.12 7.39 12.26
C GLY A 63 12.61 6.11 12.96
N LEU A 64 11.73 5.41 13.67
CA LEU A 64 12.06 4.22 14.47
C LEU A 64 11.35 2.95 13.96
N GLY A 65 10.06 2.99 13.66
CA GLY A 65 9.32 1.80 13.23
C GLY A 65 7.81 1.98 13.20
N ALA A 66 7.10 0.89 12.91
CA ALA A 66 5.64 0.84 12.93
C ALA A 66 5.15 -0.53 13.44
N ILE A 67 3.98 -0.53 14.09
CA ILE A 67 3.35 -1.71 14.67
C ILE A 67 1.88 -1.77 14.22
N ASN A 68 1.45 -2.89 13.65
CA ASN A 68 0.04 -3.25 13.54
C ASN A 68 -0.30 -4.35 14.56
N SER A 69 -1.45 -4.20 15.20
CA SER A 69 -2.02 -5.18 16.14
C SER A 69 -3.47 -5.46 15.77
N GLN A 70 -3.80 -6.70 15.45
CA GLN A 70 -5.13 -7.12 14.98
C GLN A 70 -5.46 -8.55 15.44
N ALA A 71 -6.60 -9.09 14.97
CA ALA A 71 -7.20 -10.37 15.38
C ALA A 71 -7.44 -10.47 16.90
N TYR A 72 -8.72 -10.43 17.30
CA TYR A 72 -9.10 -10.33 18.72
C TYR A 72 -8.29 -9.23 19.43
N TYR A 73 -8.31 -8.03 18.83
CA TYR A 73 -7.50 -6.88 19.21
C TYR A 73 -7.64 -6.52 20.71
N ILE A 74 -6.50 -6.21 21.34
CA ILE A 74 -6.43 -5.77 22.73
C ILE A 74 -5.56 -4.49 22.79
N PRO A 75 -6.14 -3.32 23.14
CA PRO A 75 -5.39 -2.07 23.26
C PRO A 75 -4.18 -2.16 24.20
N ALA A 76 -4.30 -2.94 25.28
CA ALA A 76 -3.21 -3.14 26.23
C ALA A 76 -2.02 -3.90 25.62
N ASN A 77 -2.24 -4.82 24.68
CA ASN A 77 -1.13 -5.50 23.98
C ASN A 77 -0.43 -4.53 23.01
N GLN A 78 -1.18 -3.68 22.30
CA GLN A 78 -0.60 -2.64 21.46
C GLN A 78 0.22 -1.63 22.29
N ALA A 79 -0.30 -1.20 23.45
CA ALA A 79 0.44 -0.36 24.39
C ALA A 79 1.71 -1.03 24.94
N ASN A 80 1.67 -2.35 25.17
CA ASN A 80 2.85 -3.12 25.55
C ASN A 80 3.89 -3.17 24.42
N ALA A 81 3.46 -3.38 23.17
CA ALA A 81 4.34 -3.35 22.01
C ALA A 81 5.03 -1.98 21.86
N ARG A 82 4.26 -0.90 22.03
CA ARG A 82 4.76 0.49 22.09
C ARG A 82 5.83 0.69 23.14
N ALA A 83 5.61 0.18 24.35
CA ALA A 83 6.59 0.27 25.42
C ALA A 83 7.91 -0.43 25.04
N ARG A 84 7.85 -1.61 24.41
CA ARG A 84 9.05 -2.34 23.99
C ARG A 84 9.78 -1.67 22.83
N MET A 85 9.06 -1.12 21.85
CA MET A 85 9.68 -0.35 20.78
C MET A 85 10.42 0.88 21.32
N ASN A 86 9.82 1.61 22.28
CA ASN A 86 10.47 2.73 22.96
C ASN A 86 11.67 2.33 23.84
N GLU A 87 11.68 1.10 24.36
CA GLU A 87 12.80 0.52 25.09
C GLU A 87 13.92 0.01 24.17
N GLY A 88 13.72 0.05 22.85
CA GLY A 88 14.72 -0.33 21.85
C GLY A 88 14.75 -1.82 21.51
N TYR A 89 13.68 -2.56 21.81
CA TYR A 89 13.54 -3.96 21.41
C TYR A 89 13.47 -4.06 19.88
N THR A 90 14.10 -5.10 19.33
CA THR A 90 13.96 -5.48 17.92
C THR A 90 12.53 -5.97 17.64
N PRO A 91 12.05 -5.91 16.38
CA PRO A 91 10.74 -6.44 16.00
C PRO A 91 10.49 -7.87 16.50
N SER A 92 11.49 -8.76 16.39
CA SER A 92 11.38 -10.15 16.85
C SER A 92 11.27 -10.24 18.38
N GLU A 93 12.04 -9.46 19.12
CA GLU A 93 11.95 -9.44 20.59
C GLU A 93 10.62 -8.86 21.06
N ILE A 94 10.04 -7.88 20.35
CA ILE A 94 8.70 -7.35 20.65
C ILE A 94 7.65 -8.47 20.47
N ILE A 95 7.70 -9.19 19.34
CA ILE A 95 6.78 -10.32 19.09
C ILE A 95 6.91 -11.39 20.18
N GLU A 96 8.14 -11.81 20.51
CA GLU A 96 8.38 -12.81 21.55
C GLU A 96 7.86 -12.34 22.92
N TRP A 97 8.08 -11.07 23.25
CA TRP A 97 7.57 -10.48 24.47
C TRP A 97 6.04 -10.51 24.51
N LEU A 98 5.37 -10.12 23.41
CA LEU A 98 3.91 -10.11 23.32
C LEU A 98 3.31 -11.52 23.45
N ILE A 99 3.94 -12.53 22.83
CA ILE A 99 3.49 -13.92 22.95
C ILE A 99 3.57 -14.40 24.41
N ASN A 100 4.69 -14.11 25.07
CA ASN A 100 4.94 -14.54 26.46
C ASN A 100 4.14 -13.74 27.50
N ASN A 101 3.66 -12.55 27.14
CA ASN A 101 3.00 -11.61 28.06
C ASN A 101 1.65 -11.11 27.54
N ASP A 102 0.96 -11.89 26.69
CA ASP A 102 -0.39 -11.55 26.23
C ASP A 102 -1.28 -11.28 27.44
N VAL A 103 -1.98 -10.14 27.43
CA VAL A 103 -2.77 -9.66 28.59
C VAL A 103 -3.84 -10.66 29.04
N GLN A 104 -4.29 -11.54 28.14
CA GLN A 104 -5.26 -12.60 28.45
C GLN A 104 -4.64 -14.00 28.51
N ASN A 105 -3.31 -14.13 28.37
CA ASN A 105 -2.60 -15.40 28.22
C ASN A 105 -3.15 -16.25 27.06
N GLN A 106 -3.54 -15.59 25.98
CA GLN A 106 -4.13 -16.20 24.79
C GLN A 106 -3.50 -15.66 23.50
N PRO A 107 -2.16 -15.71 23.36
CA PRO A 107 -1.48 -15.17 22.18
C PRO A 107 -1.93 -15.85 20.88
N GLN A 108 -2.38 -17.11 20.93
CA GLN A 108 -2.84 -17.85 19.75
C GLN A 108 -4.03 -17.22 19.00
N PHE A 109 -4.74 -16.26 19.59
CA PHE A 109 -5.83 -15.52 18.92
C PHE A 109 -5.38 -14.17 18.36
N ARG A 110 -4.10 -13.80 18.51
CA ARG A 110 -3.59 -12.47 18.15
C ARG A 110 -2.88 -12.50 16.81
N GLN A 111 -2.79 -11.33 16.19
CA GLN A 111 -1.97 -11.12 15.02
C GLN A 111 -1.21 -9.79 15.14
N TYR A 112 0.08 -9.82 14.83
CA TYR A 112 0.98 -8.68 14.96
C TYR A 112 1.87 -8.54 13.72
N GLY A 113 2.12 -7.29 13.34
CA GLY A 113 3.05 -6.91 12.28
C GLY A 113 3.95 -5.80 12.75
N ILE A 114 5.27 -5.96 12.63
CA ILE A 114 6.23 -4.98 13.13
C ILE A 114 7.35 -4.77 12.11
N VAL A 115 7.65 -3.50 11.85
CA VAL A 115 8.88 -3.06 11.18
C VAL A 115 9.61 -2.10 12.10
N GLY A 116 10.93 -2.20 12.19
CA GLY A 116 11.70 -1.35 13.08
C GLY A 116 13.15 -1.22 12.69
N LYS A 117 13.73 -0.08 13.02
CA LYS A 117 15.14 0.23 12.82
C LYS A 117 15.97 -0.39 13.94
N VAL A 118 16.87 -1.29 13.57
CA VAL A 118 17.82 -1.94 14.48
C VAL A 118 19.24 -1.49 14.11
N GLY A 119 19.71 -0.48 14.83
CA GLY A 119 20.96 0.20 14.50
C GLY A 119 20.90 0.91 13.13
N LYS A 120 21.59 0.35 12.14
CA LYS A 120 21.59 0.85 10.75
C LYS A 120 20.70 0.04 9.81
N ASN A 121 20.16 -1.08 10.28
CA ASN A 121 19.33 -1.98 9.48
C ASN A 121 17.85 -1.74 9.78
N ILE A 122 17.00 -2.19 8.87
CA ILE A 122 15.57 -2.38 9.13
C ILE A 122 15.38 -3.88 9.33
N GLU A 123 14.60 -4.22 10.35
CA GLU A 123 14.15 -5.57 10.61
C GLU A 123 12.62 -5.59 10.59
N THR A 124 12.07 -6.77 10.30
CA THR A 124 10.64 -7.02 10.25
C THR A 124 10.33 -8.30 11.00
N ALA A 125 9.17 -8.34 11.65
CA ALA A 125 8.67 -9.54 12.30
C ALA A 125 7.15 -9.54 12.27
N ALA A 126 6.57 -10.72 12.17
CA ALA A 126 5.14 -10.93 12.20
C ALA A 126 4.81 -12.13 13.09
N TYR A 127 3.56 -12.17 13.52
CA TYR A 127 3.01 -13.32 14.20
C TYR A 127 1.54 -13.47 13.86
N THR A 128 1.17 -14.64 13.35
CA THR A 128 -0.22 -15.07 13.21
C THR A 128 -0.50 -16.22 14.16
N GLY A 129 -1.32 -15.97 15.18
CA GLY A 129 -1.72 -16.99 16.14
C GLY A 129 -2.49 -18.13 15.48
N VAL A 130 -2.21 -19.38 15.88
CA VAL A 130 -2.82 -20.57 15.25
C VAL A 130 -4.35 -20.64 15.35
N ALA A 131 -4.93 -19.92 16.32
CA ALA A 131 -6.37 -19.86 16.58
C ALA A 131 -7.02 -18.54 16.10
N THR A 132 -6.30 -17.72 15.33
CA THR A 132 -6.98 -16.72 14.49
C THR A 132 -7.86 -17.46 13.47
N ASP A 133 -8.83 -16.78 12.89
CA ASP A 133 -9.83 -17.41 12.03
C ASP A 133 -9.34 -17.42 10.56
N ASP A 134 -9.55 -18.54 9.84
CA ASP A 134 -9.06 -18.75 8.47
C ASP A 134 -9.92 -18.01 7.42
N TYR A 135 -9.39 -17.63 6.24
CA TYR A 135 -7.98 -17.73 5.88
C TYR A 135 -7.15 -16.68 6.64
N LYS A 136 -6.00 -17.08 7.17
CA LYS A 136 -5.07 -16.19 7.87
C LYS A 136 -3.65 -16.47 7.48
N ASN A 137 -2.84 -15.42 7.40
CA ASN A 137 -1.41 -15.55 7.22
C ASN A 137 -0.71 -14.22 7.54
N ASP A 138 0.61 -14.28 7.58
CA ASP A 138 1.48 -13.11 7.50
C ASP A 138 2.57 -13.31 6.44
N ILE A 139 3.03 -12.20 5.87
CA ILE A 139 4.13 -12.11 4.91
C ILE A 139 5.10 -11.05 5.43
N THR A 140 6.40 -11.34 5.36
CA THR A 140 7.46 -10.41 5.76
C THR A 140 8.39 -10.16 4.59
N GLY A 141 8.67 -8.88 4.35
CA GLY A 141 9.71 -8.44 3.42
C GLY A 141 10.86 -7.75 4.16
N PRO A 142 11.85 -7.21 3.42
CA PRO A 142 13.01 -6.56 4.02
C PRO A 142 12.68 -5.33 4.88
N ASN A 143 11.58 -4.65 4.57
CA ASN A 143 11.21 -3.37 5.18
C ASN A 143 9.70 -3.20 5.36
N TYR A 144 8.94 -4.30 5.29
CA TYR A 144 7.51 -4.31 5.52
C TYR A 144 7.05 -5.64 6.12
N SER A 145 5.86 -5.62 6.72
CA SER A 145 5.16 -6.82 7.13
C SER A 145 3.67 -6.67 6.85
N ILE A 146 3.09 -7.66 6.20
CA ILE A 146 1.68 -7.76 5.80
C ILE A 146 1.03 -8.88 6.59
N GLN A 147 -0.18 -8.69 7.12
CA GLN A 147 -0.91 -9.74 7.82
C GLN A 147 -2.40 -9.62 7.56
N GLY A 148 -3.10 -10.75 7.62
CA GLY A 148 -4.55 -10.74 7.70
C GLY A 148 -5.17 -12.01 8.24
N ASN A 149 -6.45 -11.91 8.61
CA ASN A 149 -7.26 -13.00 9.12
C ASN A 149 -8.69 -12.89 8.58
N ILE A 150 -9.36 -14.05 8.46
CA ILE A 150 -10.70 -14.22 7.89
C ILE A 150 -10.79 -13.58 6.49
N LEU A 151 -9.77 -13.87 5.71
CA LEU A 151 -9.64 -13.40 4.35
C LEU A 151 -10.40 -14.33 3.40
N LEU A 152 -10.75 -13.80 2.22
CA LEU A 152 -11.29 -14.60 1.11
C LEU A 152 -10.35 -15.78 0.76
N GLY A 153 -9.04 -15.52 0.79
CA GLY A 153 -8.00 -16.46 0.44
C GLY A 153 -6.61 -15.82 0.47
N GLU A 154 -5.59 -16.56 0.04
CA GLU A 154 -4.20 -16.10 0.01
C GLU A 154 -3.96 -14.96 -0.97
N GLU A 155 -4.81 -14.85 -2.01
CA GLU A 155 -4.77 -13.81 -3.03
C GLU A 155 -4.86 -12.39 -2.45
N VAL A 156 -5.49 -12.22 -1.29
CA VAL A 156 -5.59 -10.92 -0.63
C VAL A 156 -4.22 -10.44 -0.20
N LEU A 157 -3.45 -11.27 0.52
CA LEU A 157 -2.13 -10.87 0.99
C LEU A 157 -1.09 -10.84 -0.12
N ASN A 158 -1.16 -11.78 -1.07
CA ASN A 158 -0.29 -11.77 -2.24
C ASN A 158 -0.54 -10.52 -3.09
N GLY A 159 -1.80 -10.12 -3.26
CA GLY A 159 -2.16 -8.87 -3.93
C GLY A 159 -1.61 -7.65 -3.20
N MET A 160 -1.70 -7.59 -1.86
CA MET A 160 -1.10 -6.51 -1.08
C MET A 160 0.42 -6.44 -1.26
N GLU A 161 1.11 -7.58 -1.24
CA GLU A 161 2.55 -7.64 -1.43
C GLU A 161 2.93 -7.17 -2.84
N ASP A 162 2.27 -7.69 -3.87
CA ASP A 162 2.48 -7.28 -5.26
C ASP A 162 2.21 -5.79 -5.46
N GLY A 163 1.13 -5.26 -4.88
CA GLY A 163 0.81 -3.84 -4.93
C GLY A 163 1.89 -2.99 -4.28
N PHE A 164 2.34 -3.36 -3.08
CA PHE A 164 3.40 -2.64 -2.38
C PHE A 164 4.73 -2.63 -3.14
N LEU A 165 5.11 -3.78 -3.71
CA LEU A 165 6.39 -3.97 -4.39
C LEU A 165 6.45 -3.33 -5.78
N ASN A 166 5.32 -3.28 -6.49
CA ASN A 166 5.26 -2.80 -7.87
C ASN A 166 4.81 -1.34 -8.00
N THR A 167 4.30 -0.72 -6.94
CA THR A 167 3.99 0.72 -6.95
C THR A 167 5.25 1.55 -6.78
N GLU A 168 5.49 2.47 -7.71
CA GLU A 168 6.51 3.51 -7.58
C GLU A 168 6.02 4.68 -6.72
N GLY A 169 6.93 5.56 -6.33
CA GLY A 169 6.64 6.72 -5.49
C GLY A 169 7.14 6.56 -4.06
N ASP A 170 6.67 7.46 -3.20
CA ASP A 170 7.01 7.50 -1.79
C ASP A 170 6.32 6.38 -0.99
N LEU A 171 6.54 6.35 0.33
CA LEU A 171 5.95 5.33 1.19
C LEU A 171 4.42 5.33 1.17
N ALA A 172 3.78 6.51 1.06
CA ALA A 172 2.33 6.63 1.04
C ALA A 172 1.76 5.98 -0.24
N CYS A 173 2.40 6.22 -1.38
CA CYS A 173 2.05 5.58 -2.66
C CYS A 173 2.11 4.06 -2.58
N LYS A 174 3.19 3.51 -2.03
CA LYS A 174 3.37 2.05 -1.90
C LYS A 174 2.33 1.43 -0.97
N LEU A 175 1.98 2.10 0.12
CA LEU A 175 0.93 1.65 1.03
C LEU A 175 -0.45 1.68 0.36
N MET A 176 -0.74 2.71 -0.43
CA MET A 176 -1.98 2.77 -1.22
C MET A 176 -2.01 1.66 -2.29
N GLY A 177 -0.89 1.41 -2.97
CA GLY A 177 -0.72 0.28 -3.89
C GLY A 177 -1.00 -1.07 -3.24
N ALA A 178 -0.53 -1.27 -2.00
CA ALA A 178 -0.84 -2.47 -1.22
C ALA A 178 -2.35 -2.63 -1.00
N LEU A 179 -3.06 -1.57 -0.61
CA LEU A 179 -4.52 -1.64 -0.45
C LEU A 179 -5.22 -1.94 -1.77
N GLN A 180 -4.80 -1.34 -2.89
CA GLN A 180 -5.38 -1.66 -4.20
C GLN A 180 -5.21 -3.14 -4.58
N GLY A 181 -4.09 -3.75 -4.18
CA GLY A 181 -3.86 -5.19 -4.34
C GLY A 181 -4.87 -6.07 -3.59
N ALA A 182 -5.49 -5.56 -2.53
CA ALA A 182 -6.56 -6.22 -1.78
C ALA A 182 -7.97 -5.73 -2.14
N ASN A 183 -8.12 -4.86 -3.15
CA ASN A 183 -9.41 -4.26 -3.51
C ASN A 183 -10.30 -5.23 -4.32
N ILE A 184 -10.73 -6.29 -3.65
CA ILE A 184 -11.64 -7.31 -4.18
C ILE A 184 -12.81 -7.50 -3.22
N VAL A 185 -13.98 -7.78 -3.77
CA VAL A 185 -15.19 -8.05 -2.97
C VAL A 185 -14.94 -9.23 -2.04
N GLY A 186 -15.19 -9.01 -0.75
CA GLY A 186 -14.99 -10.02 0.28
C GLY A 186 -13.54 -10.27 0.67
N ALA A 187 -12.59 -9.38 0.32
CA ALA A 187 -11.21 -9.47 0.82
C ALA A 187 -11.17 -9.73 2.33
N ASP A 188 -11.97 -8.96 3.07
CA ASP A 188 -12.53 -9.34 4.37
C ASP A 188 -13.81 -10.16 4.14
N PHE A 189 -13.80 -11.45 4.50
CA PHE A 189 -14.83 -12.39 4.05
C PHE A 189 -16.23 -12.03 4.55
N ARG A 190 -16.36 -11.34 5.68
CA ARG A 190 -17.68 -10.86 6.15
C ARG A 190 -18.32 -9.86 5.19
N CYS A 191 -17.53 -9.10 4.44
CA CYS A 191 -18.02 -8.07 3.52
C CYS A 191 -18.46 -8.62 2.15
N THR A 192 -18.37 -9.93 1.92
CA THR A 192 -18.86 -10.56 0.68
C THR A 192 -20.31 -10.18 0.36
N ASN A 193 -21.21 -10.19 1.36
CA ASN A 193 -22.61 -9.83 1.15
C ASN A 193 -22.85 -8.32 1.02
N ASN A 194 -21.93 -7.50 1.53
CA ASN A 194 -21.96 -6.04 1.36
C ASN A 194 -21.50 -5.63 -0.06
N GLY A 195 -20.84 -6.54 -0.79
CA GLY A 195 -20.34 -6.26 -2.14
C GLY A 195 -19.08 -5.41 -2.16
N THR A 196 -18.34 -5.35 -1.04
CA THR A 196 -17.12 -4.54 -0.86
C THR A 196 -15.98 -5.38 -0.29
N SER A 197 -14.77 -4.85 -0.31
CA SER A 197 -13.58 -5.43 0.33
C SER A 197 -13.63 -5.32 1.85
N SER A 198 -14.25 -4.26 2.37
CA SER A 198 -14.20 -3.81 3.77
C SER A 198 -15.33 -2.78 4.06
N LEU A 199 -15.41 -2.30 5.30
CA LEU A 199 -16.25 -1.16 5.73
C LEU A 199 -15.43 0.07 6.09
N PHE A 200 -14.13 -0.07 6.30
CA PHE A 200 -13.22 1.07 6.41
C PHE A 200 -11.86 0.71 5.82
N ALA A 201 -11.14 1.74 5.40
CA ALA A 201 -9.75 1.66 4.98
C ALA A 201 -8.99 2.91 5.43
N PHE A 202 -7.70 2.78 5.69
CA PHE A 202 -6.83 3.91 6.02
C PHE A 202 -5.42 3.74 5.46
N VAL A 203 -4.75 4.86 5.21
CA VAL A 203 -3.31 4.96 4.98
C VAL A 203 -2.77 6.07 5.87
N LYS A 204 -1.67 5.79 6.57
CA LYS A 204 -0.93 6.81 7.33
C LYS A 204 0.57 6.66 7.22
N VAL A 205 1.25 7.80 7.20
CA VAL A 205 2.70 7.91 7.12
C VAL A 205 3.18 9.00 8.07
N ALA A 206 4.24 8.71 8.81
CA ALA A 206 4.92 9.65 9.67
C ALA A 206 6.35 9.89 9.16
N GLN A 207 6.70 11.17 9.02
CA GLN A 207 8.07 11.61 8.78
C GLN A 207 8.93 11.38 10.03
N PRO A 208 10.26 11.22 9.90
CA PRO A 208 11.16 11.16 11.06
C PRO A 208 11.06 12.37 12.00
N SER A 209 10.61 13.52 11.49
CA SER A 209 10.44 14.76 12.25
C SER A 209 9.08 14.89 12.95
N ASP A 210 8.13 14.00 12.68
CA ASP A 210 6.78 14.09 13.22
C ASP A 210 6.75 13.81 14.73
N THR A 211 5.69 14.28 15.37
CA THR A 211 5.43 13.94 16.77
C THR A 211 4.74 12.58 16.82
N PHE A 212 5.14 11.74 17.78
CA PHE A 212 4.49 10.45 17.99
C PHE A 212 2.97 10.63 18.21
N GLY A 213 2.16 9.89 17.43
CA GLY A 213 0.70 9.98 17.47
C GLY A 213 0.09 11.11 16.65
N ASP A 214 0.90 11.90 15.95
CA ASP A 214 0.46 13.01 15.08
C ASP A 214 1.19 12.93 13.72
N PRO A 215 0.85 11.94 12.88
CA PRO A 215 1.50 11.76 11.57
C PRO A 215 1.15 12.90 10.62
N SER A 216 2.12 13.34 9.80
CA SER A 216 1.89 14.38 8.79
C SER A 216 0.93 13.95 7.68
N PHE A 217 0.73 12.64 7.50
CA PHE A 217 -0.18 12.08 6.52
C PHE A 217 -1.08 11.01 7.15
N LEU A 218 -2.39 11.22 7.07
CA LEU A 218 -3.42 10.26 7.44
C LEU A 218 -4.65 10.52 6.58
N LEU A 219 -5.07 9.51 5.83
CA LEU A 219 -6.35 9.46 5.17
C LEU A 219 -7.09 8.21 5.62
N SER A 220 -8.40 8.34 5.80
CA SER A 220 -9.27 7.21 6.07
C SER A 220 -10.65 7.41 5.47
N VAL A 221 -11.29 6.29 5.16
CA VAL A 221 -12.69 6.21 4.75
C VAL A 221 -13.38 5.20 5.65
N ARG A 222 -14.57 5.57 6.13
CA ARG A 222 -15.48 4.70 6.88
C ARG A 222 -16.83 4.70 6.18
N THR A 223 -17.40 3.52 5.95
CA THR A 223 -18.70 3.32 5.33
C THR A 223 -19.59 2.47 6.25
N GLY A 224 -20.89 2.66 6.15
CA GLY A 224 -21.87 1.88 6.90
C GLY A 224 -22.15 0.53 6.22
N SER A 225 -22.53 -0.44 7.05
CA SER A 225 -23.15 -1.67 6.57
C SER A 225 -24.36 -1.32 5.68
N ASN A 226 -24.38 -1.79 4.43
CA ASN A 226 -25.36 -1.51 3.36
C ASN A 226 -25.14 -0.29 2.46
N ASP A 227 -24.11 0.54 2.70
CA ASP A 227 -23.84 1.67 1.80
C ASP A 227 -23.38 1.20 0.41
N GLN A 228 -22.79 0.00 0.33
CA GLN A 228 -22.20 -0.58 -0.89
C GLN A 228 -21.16 0.34 -1.55
N ILE A 229 -20.50 1.16 -0.73
CA ILE A 229 -19.40 2.03 -1.12
C ILE A 229 -18.11 1.29 -0.76
N GLU A 230 -17.24 1.09 -1.77
CA GLU A 230 -15.96 0.42 -1.61
C GLU A 230 -14.93 1.35 -0.94
N PRO A 231 -14.53 1.12 0.33
CA PRO A 231 -13.69 2.06 1.06
C PRO A 231 -12.32 2.27 0.43
N ILE A 232 -11.72 1.25 -0.18
CA ILE A 232 -10.39 1.37 -0.81
C ILE A 232 -10.45 2.25 -2.07
N THR A 233 -11.56 2.19 -2.82
CA THR A 233 -11.80 3.03 -3.99
C THR A 233 -11.99 4.49 -3.58
N GLU A 234 -12.81 4.78 -2.57
CA GLU A 234 -12.98 6.14 -2.06
C GLU A 234 -11.71 6.69 -1.43
N LEU A 235 -10.95 5.84 -0.74
CA LEU A 235 -9.66 6.22 -0.18
C LEU A 235 -8.66 6.61 -1.27
N GLN A 236 -8.66 5.91 -2.42
CA GLN A 236 -7.87 6.30 -3.59
C GLN A 236 -8.24 7.68 -4.11
N ILE A 237 -9.53 8.01 -4.18
CA ILE A 237 -10.00 9.33 -4.63
C ILE A 237 -9.45 10.43 -3.70
N LEU A 238 -9.56 10.25 -2.38
CA LEU A 238 -8.97 11.18 -1.41
C LEU A 238 -7.45 11.23 -1.50
N PHE A 239 -6.82 10.08 -1.76
CA PHE A 239 -5.38 9.96 -1.92
C PHE A 239 -4.90 10.81 -3.10
N ASP A 240 -5.51 10.66 -4.27
CA ASP A 240 -5.16 11.39 -5.51
C ASP A 240 -5.37 12.91 -5.39
N GLU A 241 -6.29 13.36 -4.53
CA GLU A 241 -6.46 14.78 -4.22
C GLU A 241 -5.36 15.36 -3.32
N SER A 242 -4.66 14.50 -2.57
CA SER A 242 -3.70 14.90 -1.53
C SER A 242 -2.24 14.62 -1.88
N SER A 243 -2.00 13.67 -2.78
CA SER A 243 -0.69 13.07 -3.04
C SER A 243 -0.55 12.77 -4.53
N ASP A 244 0.66 12.95 -5.04
CA ASP A 244 0.99 12.66 -6.44
C ASP A 244 1.98 11.49 -6.47
N CYS A 245 1.50 10.31 -6.87
CA CYS A 245 2.32 9.12 -7.04
C CYS A 245 3.01 9.05 -8.41
N GLU A 246 2.91 10.10 -9.23
CA GLU A 246 3.67 10.15 -10.47
C GLU A 246 5.16 10.10 -10.16
N SER A 247 5.77 8.99 -10.59
CA SER A 247 7.21 8.85 -10.76
C SER A 247 7.73 10.10 -11.49
N LEU A 248 8.85 10.68 -11.06
CA LEU A 248 9.60 11.67 -11.85
C LEU A 248 10.16 11.09 -13.18
N GLY A 249 9.69 9.91 -13.60
CA GLY A 249 9.75 9.45 -14.97
C GLY A 249 8.80 10.26 -15.83
N LEU A 250 9.26 10.68 -17.01
CA LEU A 250 8.39 11.19 -18.06
C LEU A 250 7.23 10.19 -18.24
N SER A 251 6.03 10.56 -17.80
CA SER A 251 4.81 9.84 -18.11
C SER A 251 4.71 9.75 -19.64
N GLU A 252 4.87 8.54 -20.17
CA GLU A 252 4.24 8.21 -21.44
C GLU A 252 2.74 8.24 -21.16
N PHE A 253 2.14 9.43 -21.28
CA PHE A 253 0.71 9.66 -21.14
C PHE A 253 -0.05 8.81 -22.15
N ASP A 254 -0.45 7.60 -21.79
CA ASP A 254 -1.31 6.70 -22.58
C ASP A 254 -2.76 7.24 -22.67
N ASN A 255 -2.91 8.50 -23.10
CA ASN A 255 -4.16 9.17 -23.41
C ASN A 255 -4.04 9.76 -24.82
N ASP A 256 -4.70 9.13 -25.79
CA ASP A 256 -4.95 9.60 -27.17
C ASP A 256 -3.75 10.25 -27.90
N PHE A 257 -2.71 9.46 -28.14
CA PHE A 257 -1.53 9.91 -28.88
C PHE A 257 -1.83 10.19 -30.37
N PRO A 258 -1.55 11.40 -30.90
CA PRO A 258 -1.69 11.68 -32.32
C PRO A 258 -0.52 11.15 -33.17
N PHE A 259 0.43 10.39 -32.62
CA PHE A 259 1.60 9.93 -33.36
C PHE A 259 1.94 8.47 -33.12
N SER A 260 2.47 7.80 -34.15
CA SER A 260 3.12 6.50 -34.02
C SER A 260 4.50 6.51 -34.64
N VAL A 261 5.46 5.92 -33.93
CA VAL A 261 6.87 5.78 -34.31
C VAL A 261 7.13 4.32 -34.67
N TYR A 262 7.50 4.03 -35.92
CA TYR A 262 7.70 2.64 -36.36
C TYR A 262 8.62 2.51 -37.57
N PRO A 263 9.27 1.36 -37.79
CA PRO A 263 9.37 0.26 -36.83
C PRO A 263 10.30 0.64 -35.68
N ASN A 264 10.03 0.08 -34.51
CA ASN A 264 10.89 0.16 -33.34
C ASN A 264 11.02 -1.23 -32.73
N PRO A 265 12.21 -1.87 -32.74
CA PRO A 265 13.50 -1.38 -33.26
C PRO A 265 13.59 -1.24 -34.79
N SER A 266 14.57 -0.50 -35.31
CA SER A 266 14.90 -0.45 -36.76
C SER A 266 16.39 -0.22 -37.05
N ASN A 267 16.81 -0.37 -38.32
CA ASN A 267 18.21 -0.17 -38.73
C ASN A 267 18.46 1.30 -39.10
N ASP A 268 18.02 1.72 -40.27
CA ASP A 268 18.43 3.01 -40.83
C ASP A 268 17.29 4.02 -40.95
N PHE A 269 16.03 3.60 -40.80
CA PHE A 269 14.88 4.45 -41.02
C PHE A 269 13.86 4.33 -39.89
N VAL A 270 13.26 5.45 -39.55
CA VAL A 270 12.10 5.50 -38.65
C VAL A 270 11.00 6.35 -39.30
N SER A 271 9.78 5.81 -39.29
CA SER A 271 8.59 6.49 -39.78
C SER A 271 7.85 7.11 -38.62
N LEU A 272 7.38 8.34 -38.83
CA LEU A 272 6.44 9.02 -37.96
C LEU A 272 5.12 9.13 -38.71
N LYS A 273 4.03 8.70 -38.07
CA LYS A 273 2.68 8.87 -38.59
C LYS A 273 1.90 9.78 -37.66
N ALA A 274 1.41 10.91 -38.19
CA ALA A 274 0.50 11.83 -37.51
C ALA A 274 -0.96 11.41 -37.74
N LEU A 275 -1.82 11.57 -36.73
CA LEU A 275 -3.27 11.38 -36.84
C LEU A 275 -3.98 12.67 -37.31
N ASN A 276 -3.36 13.84 -37.14
CA ASN A 276 -3.90 15.15 -37.54
C ASN A 276 -2.90 15.93 -38.41
N ASP A 277 -3.25 16.19 -39.66
CA ASP A 277 -2.38 16.86 -40.66
C ASP A 277 -2.50 18.40 -40.68
N SER A 278 -3.04 19.01 -39.62
CA SER A 278 -3.40 20.44 -39.59
C SER A 278 -2.40 21.35 -38.85
N GLU A 279 -1.38 20.79 -38.19
CA GLU A 279 -0.40 21.56 -37.42
C GLU A 279 1.04 21.17 -37.76
N THR A 280 1.97 22.11 -37.54
CA THR A 280 3.41 21.85 -37.69
C THR A 280 4.01 21.47 -36.34
N TYR A 281 4.77 20.38 -36.33
CA TYR A 281 5.46 19.84 -35.16
C TYR A 281 6.96 19.93 -35.33
N ASN A 282 7.67 20.29 -34.26
CA ASN A 282 9.11 20.19 -34.17
C ASN A 282 9.50 18.80 -33.69
N LEU A 283 10.36 18.15 -34.46
CA LEU A 283 10.94 16.86 -34.16
C LEU A 283 12.40 17.05 -33.77
N THR A 284 12.81 16.40 -32.68
CA THR A 284 14.20 16.33 -32.24
C THR A 284 14.51 14.90 -31.80
N ILE A 285 15.60 14.32 -32.31
CA ILE A 285 16.09 13.01 -31.89
C ILE A 285 17.37 13.21 -31.09
N ILE A 286 17.42 12.66 -29.88
CA ILE A 286 18.54 12.79 -28.94
C ILE A 286 19.10 11.42 -28.55
N SER A 287 20.41 11.33 -28.36
CA SER A 287 21.06 10.14 -27.80
C SER A 287 20.89 10.05 -26.28
N ILE A 288 21.22 8.89 -25.68
CA ILE A 288 21.28 8.73 -24.21
C ILE A 288 22.24 9.70 -23.50
N THR A 289 23.20 10.30 -24.22
CA THR A 289 24.13 11.29 -23.66
C THR A 289 23.59 12.72 -23.79
N GLY A 290 22.35 12.89 -24.28
CA GLY A 290 21.72 14.19 -24.52
C GLY A 290 22.16 14.90 -25.80
N ALA A 291 22.91 14.23 -26.69
CA ALA A 291 23.34 14.84 -27.95
C ALA A 291 22.19 14.82 -28.97
N VAL A 292 21.83 15.98 -29.52
CA VAL A 292 20.87 16.07 -30.63
C VAL A 292 21.51 15.51 -31.90
N VAL A 293 20.92 14.47 -32.47
CA VAL A 293 21.41 13.80 -33.69
C VAL A 293 20.58 14.13 -34.92
N TYR A 294 19.34 14.57 -34.74
CA TYR A 294 18.46 14.98 -35.82
C TYR A 294 17.45 16.01 -35.33
N THR A 295 17.13 17.01 -36.16
CA THR A 295 16.03 17.94 -35.91
C THR A 295 15.37 18.34 -37.22
N SER A 296 14.04 18.42 -37.23
CA SER A 296 13.27 18.92 -38.38
C SER A 296 11.88 19.35 -37.94
N ASP A 297 11.17 20.09 -38.80
CA ASP A 297 9.74 20.31 -38.63
C ASP A 297 8.95 19.42 -39.60
N PHE A 298 7.77 18.94 -39.19
CA PHE A 298 6.89 18.12 -40.04
C PHE A 298 5.42 18.46 -39.81
N ILE A 299 4.58 18.21 -40.82
CA ILE A 299 3.12 18.48 -40.79
C ILE A 299 2.32 17.18 -40.95
N SER A 300 2.86 16.22 -41.68
CA SER A 300 2.22 14.93 -41.97
C SER A 300 3.23 13.79 -41.89
N ASN A 301 2.77 12.57 -42.15
CA ASN A 301 3.59 11.36 -42.11
C ASN A 301 4.93 11.53 -42.83
N THR A 302 6.02 11.18 -42.16
CA THR A 302 7.38 11.34 -42.69
C THR A 302 8.24 10.13 -42.36
N VAL A 303 9.28 9.92 -43.17
CA VAL A 303 10.30 8.88 -42.96
C VAL A 303 11.64 9.58 -42.81
N ILE A 304 12.34 9.25 -41.73
CA ILE A 304 13.62 9.88 -41.38
C ILE A 304 14.73 8.88 -41.64
N ASP A 305 15.72 9.30 -42.43
CA ASP A 305 16.96 8.54 -42.66
C ASP A 305 17.97 8.86 -41.56
N LEU A 306 18.30 7.82 -40.79
CA LEU A 306 19.24 7.84 -39.69
C LEU A 306 20.41 6.88 -39.96
N SER A 307 20.69 6.52 -41.21
CA SER A 307 21.83 5.66 -41.57
C SER A 307 23.16 6.16 -41.01
N GLY A 308 23.34 7.48 -40.92
CA GLY A 308 24.56 8.14 -40.46
C GLY A 308 24.86 8.09 -38.94
N ILE A 309 23.93 7.61 -38.11
CA ILE A 309 24.12 7.57 -36.64
C ILE A 309 24.50 6.16 -36.16
N SER A 310 25.16 6.08 -35.00
CA SER A 310 25.60 4.79 -34.42
C SER A 310 24.44 3.98 -33.86
N LYS A 311 24.63 2.66 -33.71
CA LYS A 311 23.69 1.78 -33.02
C LYS A 311 23.53 2.20 -31.57
N GLY A 312 22.31 2.12 -31.04
CA GLY A 312 22.03 2.54 -29.67
C GLY A 312 20.58 2.94 -29.43
N ILE A 313 20.35 3.46 -28.22
CA ILE A 313 19.05 3.96 -27.78
C ILE A 313 19.01 5.47 -28.04
N TYR A 314 17.89 5.92 -28.60
CA TYR A 314 17.59 7.32 -28.85
C TYR A 314 16.20 7.66 -28.33
N PHE A 315 15.98 8.94 -28.04
CA PHE A 315 14.68 9.48 -27.71
C PHE A 315 14.24 10.43 -28.82
N ILE A 316 13.03 10.23 -29.32
CA ILE A 316 12.38 11.03 -30.34
C ILE A 316 11.41 11.95 -29.62
N ASN A 317 11.75 13.23 -29.53
CA ASN A 317 10.88 14.27 -29.01
C ASN A 317 10.11 14.94 -30.17
N ILE A 318 8.79 15.01 -30.06
CA ILE A 318 7.88 15.70 -30.99
C ILE A 318 7.15 16.76 -30.18
N SER A 319 7.18 18.02 -30.59
CA SER A 319 6.53 19.11 -29.84
C SER A 319 5.89 20.15 -30.74
N ASN A 320 4.87 20.82 -30.24
CA ASN A 320 4.33 22.06 -30.80
C ASN A 320 4.22 23.10 -29.66
N LYS A 321 3.43 24.17 -29.85
CA LYS A 321 3.24 25.20 -28.82
C LYS A 321 2.42 24.75 -27.62
N ILE A 322 1.74 23.60 -27.70
CA ILE A 322 0.71 23.16 -26.77
C ILE A 322 1.14 21.87 -26.05
N ALA A 323 1.88 21.00 -26.71
CA ALA A 323 2.27 19.69 -26.19
C ALA A 323 3.69 19.28 -26.64
N SER A 324 4.32 18.42 -25.84
CA SER A 324 5.55 17.70 -26.18
C SER A 324 5.36 16.21 -25.89
N TYR A 325 5.90 15.38 -26.76
CA TYR A 325 5.82 13.92 -26.76
C TYR A 325 7.23 13.37 -26.88
N THR A 326 7.54 12.30 -26.15
CA THR A 326 8.82 11.60 -26.27
C THR A 326 8.57 10.12 -26.48
N SER A 327 9.27 9.52 -27.45
CA SER A 327 9.27 8.07 -27.68
C SER A 327 10.68 7.53 -27.69
N LYS A 328 10.89 6.37 -27.06
CA LYS A 328 12.16 5.64 -27.17
C LYS A 328 12.24 4.90 -28.51
N TRP A 329 13.31 5.10 -29.29
CA TRP A 329 13.60 4.34 -30.50
C TRP A 329 14.96 3.64 -30.41
N ILE A 330 15.00 2.38 -30.87
CA ILE A 330 16.19 1.52 -30.79
C ILE A 330 16.76 1.33 -32.21
N LYS A 331 18.00 1.80 -32.42
CA LYS A 331 18.77 1.55 -33.64
C LYS A 331 19.61 0.27 -33.50
N ASN A 332 19.33 -0.69 -34.38
CA ASN A 332 20.03 -1.98 -34.47
C ASN A 332 21.30 -1.97 -35.30
#